data_AF-A0AAJ0AVS6-F1
#
_entry.id   AF-A0AAJ0AVS6-F1
#
_cell.length_a   1.000
_cell.length_b   1.000
_cell.length_c   1.000
_cell.angle_alpha   90.00
_cell.angle_beta   90.00
_cell.angle_gamma   90.00
#
_symmetry.space_group_name_H-M   'P 1'
#
loop_
_entity.id
_entity.type
_entity.pdbx_description
1 polymer ?
#
loop_
_entity_poly.entity_id
_entity_poly.type
_entity_poly.pdbx_seq_one_letter_code
_entity_poly.pdbx_strand_id
1 'polypeptide(L)'
;MAVPSGPADSIRTREIFAPEWEVQVTPGGNKVILNGTVQQVHAQLLELNPNWDNDFKDDRTQKRETRENEWQTASNDLDKRTDFSGAGYNCGGRWGTINQGALIEGIRYLRSRVGAPRAAPGPRTCYKVSCSWNTAIYWCNDSKQSKTLESSGSIADGAQFVYDKCKTRKEGGQVFHKTNWNVIVQADRC
;
A
#
# COMPACT_ATOMS: atom_id res chain seq x y z
N MET A 1 1.92 17.92 -9.83
CA MET A 1 2.63 18.22 -11.10
C MET A 1 3.56 17.05 -11.40
N ALA A 2 3.85 16.76 -12.67
CA ALA A 2 4.85 15.74 -13.01
C ALA A 2 6.22 16.18 -12.49
N VAL A 3 6.97 15.28 -11.83
CA VAL A 3 8.30 15.61 -11.28
C VAL A 3 9.36 15.24 -12.32
N PRO A 4 10.35 16.10 -12.61
CA PRO A 4 11.43 15.74 -13.53
C PRO A 4 12.07 14.40 -13.13
N SER A 5 12.25 13.51 -14.10
CA SER A 5 12.91 12.23 -13.87
C SER A 5 14.41 12.48 -13.62
N GLY A 6 14.80 12.61 -12.35
CA GLY A 6 16.22 12.55 -11.96
C GLY A 6 16.85 11.20 -12.34
N PRO A 7 18.20 11.09 -12.32
CA PRO A 7 18.91 9.87 -12.71
C PRO A 7 18.31 8.64 -12.02
N ALA A 8 18.08 7.61 -12.84
CA ALA A 8 17.23 6.47 -12.53
C ALA A 8 17.83 5.56 -11.45
N ASP A 9 17.63 5.92 -10.18
CA ASP A 9 17.79 4.99 -9.07
C ASP A 9 16.55 4.08 -9.05
N SER A 10 16.67 2.95 -9.75
CA SER A 10 15.65 1.91 -9.87
C SER A 10 15.47 1.22 -8.53
N ILE A 11 14.23 0.85 -8.18
CA ILE A 11 14.00 -0.05 -7.04
C ILE A 11 14.80 -1.35 -7.18
N ARG A 12 15.08 -1.79 -8.41
CA ARG A 12 15.86 -3.01 -8.69
C ARG A 12 17.32 -2.93 -8.27
N THR A 13 17.85 -1.74 -8.03
CA THR A 13 19.23 -1.52 -7.59
C THR A 13 19.32 -1.18 -6.10
N ARG A 14 18.20 -1.21 -5.38
CA ARG A 14 18.13 -0.91 -3.94
C ARG A 14 18.00 -2.20 -3.14
N GLU A 15 18.51 -2.17 -1.92
CA GLU A 15 18.14 -3.15 -0.92
C GLU A 15 16.65 -2.97 -0.56
N ILE A 16 15.88 -4.05 -0.70
CA ILE A 16 14.44 -4.07 -0.42
C ILE A 16 14.22 -4.93 0.81
N PHE A 17 13.70 -4.31 1.86
CA PHE A 17 13.41 -4.98 3.10
C PHE A 17 11.99 -5.57 3.09
N ALA A 18 11.80 -6.68 3.80
CA ALA A 18 10.46 -7.12 4.17
C ALA A 18 9.89 -6.15 5.21
N PRO A 19 8.62 -5.70 5.09
CA PRO A 19 8.01 -4.89 6.11
C PRO A 19 7.67 -5.72 7.35
N GLU A 20 7.79 -5.09 8.50
CA GLU A 20 7.32 -5.58 9.80
C GLU A 20 5.99 -4.92 10.13
N TRP A 21 5.02 -5.70 10.61
CA TRP A 21 3.63 -5.28 10.82
C TRP A 21 3.20 -5.57 12.26
N GLU A 22 2.82 -4.53 13.00
CA GLU A 22 2.27 -4.67 14.34
C GLU A 22 0.73 -4.89 14.28
N VAL A 23 0.26 -6.13 14.47
CA VAL A 23 -1.13 -6.55 14.21
C VAL A 23 -1.77 -7.22 15.43
N GLN A 24 -3.10 -7.14 15.54
CA GLN A 24 -3.86 -7.94 16.51
C GLN A 24 -4.35 -9.24 15.86
N VAL A 25 -4.16 -10.36 16.56
CA VAL A 25 -4.63 -11.69 16.11
C VAL A 25 -6.09 -11.93 16.51
N THR A 26 -6.50 -11.41 17.67
CA THR A 26 -7.88 -11.47 18.17
C THR A 26 -8.33 -10.10 18.64
N PRO A 27 -9.63 -9.76 18.58
CA PRO A 27 -10.13 -8.45 19.00
C PRO A 27 -9.76 -8.14 20.45
N GLY A 28 -9.09 -7.00 20.67
CA GLY A 28 -8.64 -6.58 22.01
C GLY A 28 -7.47 -7.39 22.58
N GLY A 29 -6.93 -8.34 21.81
CA GLY A 29 -5.76 -9.12 22.19
C GLY A 29 -4.45 -8.34 22.10
N ASN A 30 -3.37 -8.97 22.57
CA ASN A 30 -2.03 -8.42 22.42
C ASN A 30 -1.66 -8.30 20.93
N LYS A 31 -0.87 -7.27 20.63
CA LYS A 31 -0.31 -7.11 19.30
C LYS A 31 0.92 -8.00 19.12
N VAL A 32 1.07 -8.54 17.93
CA VAL A 32 2.23 -9.33 17.49
C VAL A 32 2.90 -8.66 16.30
N ILE A 33 4.18 -8.97 16.05
CA ILE A 33 4.91 -8.51 14.88
C ILE A 33 4.96 -9.65 13.87
N LEU A 34 4.40 -9.43 12.68
CA LEU A 34 4.48 -10.35 11.54
C LEU A 34 5.29 -9.73 10.41
N ASN A 35 5.95 -10.57 9.61
CA ASN A 35 6.84 -10.14 8.54
C ASN A 35 6.34 -10.59 7.17
N GLY A 36 6.62 -9.79 6.15
CA GLY A 36 6.34 -10.12 4.75
C GLY A 36 5.42 -9.11 4.06
N THR A 37 4.95 -9.45 2.86
CA THR A 37 3.92 -8.65 2.17
C THR A 37 2.60 -8.69 2.93
N VAL A 38 1.70 -7.75 2.65
CA VAL A 38 0.37 -7.73 3.27
C VAL A 38 -0.41 -9.03 3.03
N GLN A 39 -0.22 -9.68 1.88
CA GLN A 39 -0.81 -10.99 1.59
C GLN A 39 -0.21 -12.11 2.47
N GLN A 40 1.11 -12.11 2.67
CA GLN A 40 1.78 -13.08 3.55
C GLN A 40 1.39 -12.89 5.02
N VAL A 41 1.22 -11.64 5.44
CA VAL A 41 0.76 -11.30 6.80
C VAL A 41 -0.68 -11.74 6.99
N HIS A 42 -1.55 -11.51 6.02
CA HIS A 42 -2.94 -11.98 6.08
C HIS A 42 -3.03 -13.52 6.16
N ALA A 43 -2.21 -14.25 5.38
CA ALA A 43 -2.13 -15.70 5.47
C ALA A 43 -1.70 -16.17 6.88
N GLN A 44 -0.64 -15.58 7.45
CA GLN A 44 -0.20 -15.87 8.83
C GLN A 44 -1.30 -15.57 9.87
N LEU A 45 -2.08 -14.49 9.69
CA LEU A 45 -3.19 -14.16 10.57
C LEU A 45 -4.29 -15.22 10.53
N LEU A 46 -4.60 -15.76 9.35
CA LEU A 46 -5.59 -16.84 9.21
C LEU A 46 -5.10 -18.17 9.79
N GLU A 47 -3.80 -18.44 9.78
CA GLU A 47 -3.22 -19.60 10.48
C GLU A 47 -3.35 -19.47 12.00
N LEU A 48 -3.12 -18.28 12.54
CA LEU A 48 -3.20 -18.00 13.97
C LEU A 48 -4.65 -17.87 14.48
N ASN A 49 -5.53 -17.32 13.65
CA ASN A 49 -6.95 -17.18 13.92
C ASN A 49 -7.75 -17.41 12.62
N PRO A 50 -8.28 -18.62 12.40
CA PRO A 50 -9.11 -18.91 11.22
C PRO A 50 -10.38 -18.05 11.11
N ASN A 51 -10.83 -17.41 12.20
CA ASN A 51 -11.97 -16.50 12.23
C ASN A 51 -11.56 -15.02 12.06
N TRP A 52 -10.27 -14.74 11.79
CA TRP A 52 -9.73 -13.37 11.79
C TRP A 52 -10.52 -12.42 10.88
N ASP A 53 -10.84 -12.87 9.66
CA ASP A 53 -11.62 -12.06 8.72
C ASP A 53 -12.99 -11.66 9.28
N ASN A 54 -13.63 -12.54 10.06
CA ASN A 54 -14.91 -12.29 10.71
C ASN A 54 -14.77 -11.39 11.94
N ASP A 55 -13.76 -11.65 12.76
CA ASP A 55 -13.45 -10.91 13.99
C ASP A 55 -13.08 -9.46 13.72
N PHE A 56 -12.42 -9.22 12.58
CA PHE A 56 -11.98 -7.90 12.13
C PHE A 56 -12.77 -7.41 10.90
N LYS A 57 -13.99 -7.95 10.69
CA LYS A 57 -14.91 -7.46 9.65
C LYS A 57 -15.02 -5.95 9.74
N ASP A 58 -14.82 -5.31 8.60
CA ASP A 58 -15.11 -3.90 8.46
C ASP A 58 -16.65 -3.72 8.56
N ASP A 59 -17.14 -2.78 9.36
CA ASP A 59 -18.54 -2.32 9.34
C ASP A 59 -18.96 -1.90 7.91
N ARG A 60 -17.99 -1.55 7.04
CA ARG A 60 -18.19 -1.30 5.60
C ARG A 60 -18.59 -2.54 4.80
N THR A 61 -18.26 -3.75 5.26
CA THR A 61 -18.61 -5.03 4.59
C THR A 61 -20.09 -5.37 4.82
N GLN A 62 -20.63 -5.11 6.02
CA GLN A 62 -22.08 -5.23 6.30
C GLN A 62 -22.91 -4.27 5.45
N LYS A 63 -22.42 -3.04 5.21
CA LYS A 63 -23.08 -2.08 4.30
C LYS A 63 -22.92 -2.40 2.81
N ARG A 64 -21.97 -3.27 2.42
CA ARG A 64 -21.74 -3.66 1.01
C ARG A 64 -22.64 -4.81 0.55
N GLU A 65 -23.01 -5.73 1.44
CA GLU A 65 -23.98 -6.79 1.11
C GLU A 65 -25.37 -6.25 0.74
N THR A 66 -25.68 -4.99 1.10
CA THR A 66 -26.94 -4.32 0.77
C THR A 66 -26.90 -3.42 -0.46
N ARG A 67 -25.76 -3.26 -1.17
CA ARG A 67 -25.67 -2.40 -2.37
C ARG A 67 -24.78 -2.99 -3.45
N GLU A 68 -25.33 -3.91 -4.23
CA GLU A 68 -24.70 -4.43 -5.46
C GLU A 68 -24.62 -3.40 -6.61
N ASN A 69 -25.20 -2.21 -6.47
CA ASN A 69 -25.21 -1.19 -7.51
C ASN A 69 -24.66 0.12 -6.97
N GLU A 70 -23.36 0.38 -7.09
CA GLU A 70 -22.73 1.71 -7.26
C GLU A 70 -21.20 1.66 -7.07
N TRP A 71 -20.46 1.53 -8.16
CA TRP A 71 -18.98 1.63 -8.16
C TRP A 71 -18.47 3.08 -7.95
N GLN A 72 -19.36 4.06 -7.73
CA GLN A 72 -18.99 5.48 -7.69
C GLN A 72 -19.08 6.13 -6.30
N THR A 73 -19.57 5.44 -5.26
CA THR A 73 -19.91 6.10 -3.98
C THR A 73 -19.15 5.56 -2.77
N ALA A 74 -18.02 4.86 -2.97
CA ALA A 74 -17.05 4.54 -1.89
C ALA A 74 -16.13 5.74 -1.53
N SER A 75 -16.57 6.97 -1.86
CA SER A 75 -15.80 8.21 -1.76
C SER A 75 -16.09 9.04 -0.51
N ASN A 76 -17.16 8.73 0.25
CA ASN A 76 -17.71 9.69 1.22
C ASN A 76 -17.47 9.35 2.70
N ASP A 77 -16.64 8.35 3.00
CA ASP A 77 -16.14 8.13 4.37
C ASP A 77 -14.78 8.84 4.48
N LEU A 78 -14.87 10.16 4.62
CA LEU A 78 -13.77 11.14 4.50
C LEU A 78 -12.93 11.30 5.77
N ASP A 79 -13.22 10.55 6.84
CA ASP A 79 -12.39 10.61 8.03
C ASP A 79 -11.06 9.87 7.81
N LYS A 80 -10.02 10.67 7.57
CA LYS A 80 -8.57 10.36 7.64
C LYS A 80 -7.93 9.66 6.43
N ARG A 81 -8.28 10.00 5.20
CA ARG A 81 -7.42 9.64 4.05
C ARG A 81 -6.12 10.43 4.09
N THR A 82 -5.03 9.79 3.69
CA THR A 82 -3.74 10.44 3.53
C THR A 82 -3.77 11.42 2.37
N ASP A 83 -3.43 12.68 2.65
CA ASP A 83 -3.56 13.78 1.69
C ASP A 83 -2.38 13.84 0.70
N PHE A 84 -2.66 13.46 -0.55
CA PHE A 84 -1.76 13.61 -1.70
C PHE A 84 -2.13 14.79 -2.61
N SER A 85 -2.94 15.75 -2.14
CA SER A 85 -3.24 16.95 -2.91
C SER A 85 -1.94 17.74 -3.20
N GLY A 86 -1.80 18.21 -4.44
CA GLY A 86 -0.59 18.89 -4.90
C GLY A 86 0.66 18.00 -5.03
N ALA A 87 0.58 16.70 -4.73
CA ALA A 87 1.73 15.81 -4.75
C ALA A 87 2.44 15.78 -6.11
N GLY A 88 3.77 15.65 -6.06
CA GLY A 88 4.57 15.25 -7.20
C GLY A 88 4.30 13.80 -7.54
N TYR A 89 4.14 13.47 -8.82
CA TYR A 89 3.95 12.09 -9.26
C TYR A 89 4.51 11.86 -10.65
N ASN A 90 4.77 10.60 -10.97
CA ASN A 90 5.23 10.16 -12.28
C ASN A 90 4.48 8.90 -12.72
N CYS A 91 4.28 8.75 -14.03
CA CYS A 91 3.67 7.56 -14.62
C CYS A 91 4.56 7.03 -15.75
N GLY A 92 4.64 5.72 -15.87
CA GLY A 92 5.18 5.03 -17.03
C GLY A 92 6.70 5.04 -17.23
N GLY A 93 7.16 4.35 -18.26
CA GLY A 93 8.59 4.17 -18.51
C GLY A 93 9.21 3.17 -17.51
N ARG A 94 10.05 3.64 -16.59
CA ARG A 94 10.88 2.75 -15.74
C ARG A 94 10.09 1.79 -14.84
N TRP A 95 8.82 2.06 -14.58
CA TRP A 95 7.97 1.22 -13.73
C TRP A 95 7.34 0.05 -14.49
N GLY A 96 7.33 0.06 -15.83
CA GLY A 96 6.82 -1.04 -16.65
C GLY A 96 5.30 -1.27 -16.59
N THR A 97 4.82 -2.22 -17.39
CA THR A 97 3.41 -2.61 -17.48
C THR A 97 2.96 -3.40 -16.26
N ILE A 98 1.83 -3.00 -15.66
CA ILE A 98 1.30 -3.63 -14.46
C ILE A 98 -0.03 -4.34 -14.72
N ASN A 99 -0.35 -5.32 -13.87
CA ASN A 99 -1.68 -5.87 -13.77
C ASN A 99 -2.53 -4.98 -12.85
N GLN A 100 -3.51 -4.28 -13.43
CA GLN A 100 -4.38 -3.35 -12.68
C GLN A 100 -5.25 -4.06 -11.65
N GLY A 101 -5.70 -5.28 -11.92
CA GLY A 101 -6.46 -6.09 -10.97
C GLY A 101 -5.65 -6.41 -9.72
N ALA A 102 -4.39 -6.82 -9.91
CA ALA A 102 -3.45 -7.09 -8.83
C ALA A 102 -3.13 -5.84 -7.99
N LEU A 103 -2.99 -4.67 -8.64
CA LEU A 103 -2.83 -3.40 -7.92
C LEU A 103 -4.05 -3.10 -7.04
N ILE A 104 -5.26 -3.20 -7.59
CA ILE A 104 -6.50 -2.93 -6.85
C ILE A 104 -6.67 -3.93 -5.70
N GLU A 105 -6.33 -5.20 -5.92
CA GLU A 105 -6.34 -6.22 -4.87
C GLU A 105 -5.35 -5.89 -3.75
N GLY A 106 -4.10 -5.53 -4.08
CA GLY A 106 -3.10 -5.09 -3.11
C GLY A 106 -3.57 -3.86 -2.31
N ILE A 107 -4.23 -2.89 -2.96
CA ILE A 107 -4.85 -1.74 -2.29
C ILE A 107 -5.92 -2.19 -1.28
N ARG A 108 -6.73 -3.21 -1.59
CA ARG A 108 -7.75 -3.74 -0.67
C ARG A 108 -7.12 -4.40 0.55
N TYR A 109 -6.10 -5.23 0.37
CA TYR A 109 -5.36 -5.82 1.50
C TYR A 109 -4.71 -4.73 2.37
N LEU A 110 -4.11 -3.70 1.76
CA LEU A 110 -3.55 -2.59 2.53
C LEU A 110 -4.61 -1.78 3.28
N ARG A 111 -5.90 -1.88 2.91
CA ARG A 111 -7.01 -1.24 3.65
C ARG A 111 -7.57 -2.12 4.77
N SER A 112 -7.28 -3.42 4.82
CA SER A 112 -7.92 -4.37 5.74
C SER A 112 -7.35 -4.35 7.17
N ARG A 113 -7.14 -3.16 7.75
CA ARG A 113 -6.63 -2.94 9.13
C ARG A 113 -5.37 -3.74 9.52
N VAL A 114 -4.55 -4.14 8.55
CA VAL A 114 -3.19 -4.57 8.86
C VAL A 114 -2.46 -3.37 9.51
N GLY A 115 -1.62 -3.63 10.51
CA GLY A 115 -0.94 -2.59 11.28
C GLY A 115 -0.18 -1.58 10.42
N ALA A 116 0.26 -0.49 11.02
CA ALA A 116 1.17 0.41 10.32
C ALA A 116 2.56 -0.24 10.20
N PRO A 117 3.15 -0.33 9.00
CA PRO A 117 4.52 -0.80 8.89
C PRO A 117 5.47 0.28 9.43
N ARG A 118 6.60 -0.15 10.00
CA ARG A 118 7.66 0.74 10.48
C ARG A 118 8.83 0.73 9.51
N ALA A 119 9.32 1.91 9.16
CA ALA A 119 10.51 2.08 8.33
C ALA A 119 11.70 2.53 9.17
N ALA A 120 12.85 1.93 8.91
CA ALA A 120 14.13 2.45 9.36
C ALA A 120 14.40 3.83 8.73
N PRO A 121 15.33 4.63 9.31
CA PRO A 121 15.80 5.85 8.68
C PRO A 121 16.22 5.64 7.23
N GLY A 122 15.89 6.61 6.38
CA GLY A 122 16.35 6.69 5.00
C GLY A 122 17.62 7.54 4.85
N PRO A 123 17.90 8.06 3.64
CA PRO A 123 16.99 8.13 2.49
C PRO A 123 16.85 6.80 1.74
N ARG A 124 15.72 6.62 1.06
CA ARG A 124 15.43 5.53 0.10
C ARG A 124 15.33 4.12 0.69
N THR A 125 15.08 4.00 1.99
CA THR A 125 14.75 2.71 2.60
C THR A 125 13.36 2.27 2.15
N CYS A 126 13.30 1.20 1.36
CA CYS A 126 12.07 0.77 0.69
C CYS A 126 11.65 -0.63 1.13
N TYR A 127 10.33 -0.83 1.20
CA TYR A 127 9.69 -2.06 1.60
C TYR A 127 8.73 -2.52 0.51
N LYS A 128 8.83 -3.79 0.11
CA LYS A 128 7.84 -4.43 -0.77
C LYS A 128 6.63 -4.83 0.07
N VAL A 129 5.59 -4.00 0.04
CA VAL A 129 4.42 -4.13 0.91
C VAL A 129 3.31 -4.97 0.30
N SER A 130 3.28 -5.10 -1.03
CA SER A 130 2.36 -6.00 -1.72
C SER A 130 3.00 -6.48 -3.02
N CYS A 131 2.74 -7.73 -3.39
CA CYS A 131 3.18 -8.28 -4.68
C CYS A 131 2.22 -9.39 -5.11
N SER A 132 1.60 -9.25 -6.28
CA SER A 132 0.90 -10.34 -6.96
C SER A 132 0.91 -10.11 -8.47
N TRP A 133 0.84 -11.19 -9.26
CA TRP A 133 0.75 -11.14 -10.73
C TRP A 133 1.74 -10.18 -11.40
N ASN A 134 3.00 -10.27 -11.00
CA ASN A 134 4.10 -9.40 -11.43
C ASN A 134 3.89 -7.89 -11.19
N THR A 135 3.04 -7.53 -10.22
CA THR A 135 2.75 -6.14 -9.84
C THR A 135 3.04 -5.95 -8.37
N ALA A 136 3.97 -5.04 -8.08
CA ALA A 136 4.40 -4.76 -6.72
C ALA A 136 4.05 -3.33 -6.31
N ILE A 137 3.63 -3.20 -5.05
CA ILE A 137 3.48 -1.93 -4.34
C ILE A 137 4.65 -1.83 -3.36
N TYR A 138 5.28 -0.67 -3.39
CA TYR A 138 6.42 -0.34 -2.55
C TYR A 138 6.12 0.90 -1.73
N TRP A 139 6.58 0.88 -0.48
CA TRP A 139 6.61 2.04 0.40
C TRP A 139 8.06 2.40 0.72
N CYS A 140 8.44 3.66 0.52
CA CYS A 140 9.80 4.13 0.74
C CYS A 140 9.84 5.30 1.71
N ASN A 141 10.72 5.23 2.70
CA ASN A 141 11.05 6.34 3.58
C ASN A 141 12.23 7.14 3.01
N ASP A 142 11.98 8.40 2.64
CA ASP A 142 13.01 9.32 2.16
C ASP A 142 13.51 10.27 3.28
N SER A 143 12.93 10.20 4.48
CA SER A 143 13.37 10.95 5.64
C SER A 143 14.65 10.36 6.23
N LYS A 144 15.53 11.21 6.77
CA LYS A 144 16.69 10.78 7.59
C LYS A 144 16.30 10.19 8.95
N GLN A 145 15.02 10.21 9.30
CA GLN A 145 14.49 9.67 10.54
C GLN A 145 13.63 8.43 10.26
N SER A 146 13.53 7.53 11.24
CA SER A 146 12.58 6.42 11.17
C SER A 146 11.16 6.94 10.95
N LYS A 147 10.34 6.18 10.23
CA LYS A 147 8.98 6.60 9.91
C LYS A 147 7.99 5.51 10.25
N THR A 148 6.97 5.88 11.01
CA THR A 148 5.77 5.07 11.26
C THR A 148 4.60 5.80 10.61
N LEU A 149 3.78 5.08 9.86
CA LEU A 149 2.54 5.62 9.30
C LEU A 149 1.41 5.48 10.32
N GLU A 150 0.30 6.19 10.12
CA GLU A 150 -0.89 5.99 10.98
C GLU A 150 -1.52 4.61 10.75
N SER A 151 -1.49 4.14 9.50
CA SER A 151 -1.96 2.80 9.11
C SER A 151 -1.36 2.38 7.77
N SER A 152 -1.49 1.09 7.44
CA SER A 152 -1.29 0.58 6.08
C SER A 152 -2.17 1.29 5.04
N GLY A 153 -3.31 1.85 5.47
CA GLY A 153 -4.23 2.63 4.65
C GLY A 153 -3.58 3.85 4.01
N SER A 154 -2.58 4.47 4.66
CA SER A 154 -1.82 5.57 4.07
C SER A 154 -1.07 5.15 2.79
N ILE A 155 -0.55 3.92 2.76
CA ILE A 155 0.10 3.35 1.58
C ILE A 155 -0.96 3.04 0.52
N ALA A 156 -2.10 2.50 0.93
CA ALA A 156 -3.22 2.22 0.04
C ALA A 156 -3.71 3.49 -0.68
N ASP A 157 -3.77 4.63 0.02
CA ASP A 157 -4.15 5.92 -0.57
C ASP A 157 -3.12 6.40 -1.60
N GLY A 158 -1.82 6.22 -1.34
CA GLY A 158 -0.78 6.53 -2.32
C GLY A 158 -0.83 5.61 -3.56
N ALA A 159 -1.06 4.31 -3.37
CA ALA A 159 -1.21 3.36 -4.47
C ALA A 159 -2.47 3.64 -5.30
N GLN A 160 -3.59 3.98 -4.63
CA GLN A 160 -4.83 4.42 -5.27
C GLN A 160 -4.60 5.71 -6.08
N PHE A 161 -3.86 6.68 -5.54
CA PHE A 161 -3.50 7.89 -6.27
C PHE A 161 -2.73 7.55 -7.56
N VAL A 162 -1.72 6.67 -7.48
CA VAL A 162 -0.96 6.23 -8.66
C VAL A 162 -1.88 5.54 -9.67
N TYR A 163 -2.78 4.64 -9.22
CA TYR A 163 -3.76 4.02 -10.10
C TYR A 163 -4.61 5.07 -10.83
N ASP A 164 -5.21 6.01 -10.11
CA ASP A 164 -6.11 7.00 -10.69
C ASP A 164 -5.41 7.93 -11.69
N LYS A 165 -4.15 8.27 -11.45
CA LYS A 165 -3.34 9.12 -12.34
C LYS A 165 -2.72 8.37 -13.51
N CYS A 166 -2.38 7.09 -13.35
CA CYS A 166 -1.58 6.34 -14.32
C CYS A 166 -2.34 5.25 -15.09
N LYS A 167 -3.59 4.93 -14.71
CA LYS A 167 -4.35 3.79 -15.29
C LYS A 167 -4.50 3.80 -16.82
N THR A 168 -4.53 4.97 -17.46
CA THR A 168 -4.65 5.07 -18.93
C THR A 168 -3.41 4.56 -19.66
N ARG A 169 -2.25 4.54 -19.00
CA ARG A 169 -0.98 4.04 -19.56
C ARG A 169 -0.81 2.53 -19.39
N LYS A 170 -1.61 1.89 -18.52
CA LYS A 170 -1.42 0.50 -18.08
C LYS A 170 -0.01 0.21 -17.50
N GLU A 171 0.67 1.26 -17.05
CA GLU A 171 2.01 1.18 -16.47
C GLU A 171 1.98 1.64 -15.01
N GLY A 172 3.03 1.27 -14.28
CA GLY A 172 3.27 1.72 -12.92
C GLY A 172 3.61 3.22 -12.82
N GLY A 173 3.87 3.66 -11.60
CA GLY A 173 4.14 5.06 -11.30
C GLY A 173 4.64 5.26 -9.89
N GLN A 174 4.85 6.52 -9.53
CA GLN A 174 5.35 6.94 -8.23
C GLN A 174 4.64 8.20 -7.77
N VAL A 175 4.31 8.30 -6.49
CA VAL A 175 3.77 9.52 -5.87
C VAL A 175 4.55 9.86 -4.60
N PHE A 176 4.87 11.14 -4.41
CA PHE A 176 5.63 11.64 -3.27
C PHE A 176 4.71 12.33 -2.27
N HIS A 177 4.82 11.95 -0.99
CA HIS A 177 4.09 12.59 0.09
C HIS A 177 4.89 13.77 0.68
N LYS A 178 4.18 14.82 1.11
CA LYS A 178 4.76 16.06 1.67
C LYS A 178 5.60 15.87 2.95
N THR A 179 5.54 14.68 3.56
CA THR A 179 6.31 14.33 4.77
C THR A 179 7.46 13.35 4.52
N ASN A 180 8.09 13.45 3.34
CA ASN A 180 9.33 12.75 2.94
C ASN A 180 9.22 11.21 2.94
N TRP A 181 8.20 10.70 2.25
CA TRP A 181 8.07 9.29 1.89
C TRP A 181 7.30 9.18 0.58
N ASN A 182 7.34 8.02 -0.06
CA ASN A 182 6.67 7.84 -1.35
C ASN A 182 6.10 6.43 -1.52
N VAL A 183 5.17 6.30 -2.46
CA VAL A 183 4.64 5.02 -2.92
C VAL A 183 5.06 4.81 -4.37
N ILE A 184 5.57 3.63 -4.66
CA ILE A 184 5.92 3.19 -6.01
C ILE A 184 5.08 1.97 -6.37
N VAL A 185 4.47 1.99 -7.55
CA VAL A 185 3.83 0.84 -8.17
C VAL A 185 4.63 0.47 -9.40
N GLN A 186 5.06 -0.77 -9.54
CA GLN A 186 5.82 -1.20 -10.71
C GLN A 186 5.66 -2.68 -11.03
N ALA A 187 6.06 -3.03 -12.25
CA ALA A 187 6.23 -4.39 -12.70
C ALA A 187 7.45 -5.02 -12.00
N ASP A 188 7.22 -6.09 -11.24
CA ASP A 188 8.26 -6.79 -10.51
C ASP A 188 7.85 -8.22 -10.17
N ARG A 189 8.83 -9.12 -10.03
CA ARG A 189 8.57 -10.52 -9.72
C ARG A 189 8.05 -10.70 -8.30
N CYS A 190 7.00 -11.53 -8.23
CA CYS A 190 6.43 -12.16 -7.06
C CYS A 190 6.63 -13.67 -7.26
#